data_AF-A0A4V2F027-F1
#
_entry.id   AF-A0A4V2F027-F1
#
_cell.length_a   1.000
_cell.length_b   1.000
_cell.length_c   1.000
_cell.angle_alpha   90.00
_cell.angle_beta   90.00
_cell.angle_gamma   90.00
#
_symmetry.space_group_name_H-M   'P 1'
#
loop_
_entity.id
_entity.type
_entity.pdbx_description
1 polymer ?
#
loop_
_entity_poly.entity_id
_entity_poly.type
_entity_poly.pdbx_seq_one_letter_code
_entity_poly.pdbx_strand_id
1 'polypeptide(L)'
;MTTPTALDRGRTAYREHRFADAVAGLDEADREHAVAASDLEHLAIAAILLGRFEEGIDALTRAHEAYLAEEDVEAATRCATWLGMQLMGLGDRARAGGWFARAQRLVEQDPDGRPDHGFLLIPEGLAAFYAGDGERSAAAFRRASQLARDAHDSDLVALADLGLGQAEIMLGRPEVGLALLDEVMVAVTAGELSPVPSGIVYCAVLQCCRLAFDVQRAREWTRALDHWCDERPDMVAFSGQCHAQRAAQFLLHGAWADALAAAVEARERSERGDHDGLFGAWYQNGEIHRLRGDAVAAAASYEQAARTGFEPQPGLALLRLAEGDADLARTMMLAAAGRVGPAERRPLLGPLVEVLLAAGDVAGARAAADELAALSAASGMPMLAAIAEQAEAAVRFAEGDAPSALATSRRAWTRWRDLEVPFEAARCRVIAARACRALGDEASAAMELDAARAVFVELGAQPALAAAEAESSAAPHARDDGLSPREVEVLRLVAAGDTNREIARELYLSEKTVERHLSNIFGKLGLSSRSAATAYAFRHGLAD
;
A
#
# COMPACT_ATOMS: atom_id res chain seq x y z
N MET A 1 -14.55 36.17 -40.25
CA MET A 1 -14.06 35.04 -39.46
C MET A 1 -14.61 33.78 -40.10
N THR A 2 -13.75 32.99 -40.74
CA THR A 2 -14.11 31.68 -41.28
C THR A 2 -14.43 30.74 -40.12
N THR A 3 -15.52 29.97 -40.25
CA THR A 3 -15.88 28.95 -39.28
C THR A 3 -14.75 27.90 -39.20
N PRO A 4 -14.23 27.56 -38.01
CA PRO A 4 -13.14 26.59 -37.88
C PRO A 4 -13.55 25.22 -38.44
N THR A 5 -12.64 24.59 -39.19
CA THR A 5 -12.86 23.26 -39.79
C THR A 5 -12.95 22.17 -38.73
N ALA A 6 -13.44 20.98 -39.08
CA ALA A 6 -13.43 19.83 -38.16
C ALA A 6 -12.02 19.53 -37.64
N LEU A 7 -11.02 19.60 -38.53
CA LEU A 7 -9.61 19.42 -38.19
C LEU A 7 -9.10 20.47 -37.19
N ASP A 8 -9.43 21.76 -37.40
CA ASP A 8 -9.02 22.83 -36.48
C ASP A 8 -9.65 22.66 -35.08
N ARG A 9 -10.92 22.23 -35.04
CA ARG A 9 -11.61 21.91 -33.78
C ARG A 9 -10.94 20.72 -33.09
N GLY A 10 -10.69 19.64 -33.82
CA GLY A 10 -10.04 18.42 -33.31
C GLY A 10 -8.65 18.69 -32.73
N ARG A 11 -7.78 19.39 -33.48
CA ARG A 11 -6.43 19.77 -33.02
C ARG A 11 -6.45 20.72 -31.81
N THR A 12 -7.42 21.63 -31.75
CA THR A 12 -7.56 22.54 -30.61
C THR A 12 -8.04 21.78 -29.37
N ALA A 13 -9.06 20.94 -29.52
CA ALA A 13 -9.55 20.09 -28.45
C ALA A 13 -8.45 19.16 -27.91
N TYR A 14 -7.61 18.59 -28.78
CA TYR A 14 -6.47 17.75 -28.36
C TYR A 14 -5.49 18.53 -27.47
N ARG A 15 -5.09 19.75 -27.88
CA ARG A 15 -4.18 20.61 -27.10
C ARG A 15 -4.77 21.09 -25.79
N GLU A 16 -6.09 21.25 -25.73
CA GLU A 16 -6.83 21.61 -24.52
C GLU A 16 -7.24 20.40 -23.68
N HIS A 17 -6.76 19.20 -24.02
CA HIS A 17 -7.07 17.93 -23.34
C HIS A 17 -8.56 17.54 -23.31
N ARG A 18 -9.36 18.12 -24.21
CA ARG A 18 -10.76 17.74 -24.45
C ARG A 18 -10.81 16.55 -25.38
N PHE A 19 -10.40 15.37 -24.90
CA PHE A 19 -10.16 14.20 -25.75
C PHE A 19 -11.43 13.70 -26.47
N ALA A 20 -12.61 13.79 -25.87
CA ALA A 20 -13.86 13.43 -26.52
C ALA A 20 -14.14 14.31 -27.76
N ASP A 21 -13.95 15.62 -27.62
CA ASP A 21 -14.07 16.58 -28.73
C ASP A 21 -12.94 16.40 -29.77
N ALA A 22 -11.74 16.02 -29.31
CA ALA A 22 -10.61 15.74 -30.19
C ALA A 22 -10.90 14.55 -31.10
N VAL A 23 -11.37 13.43 -30.54
CA VAL A 23 -11.78 12.26 -31.32
C VAL A 23 -12.89 12.63 -32.30
N ALA A 24 -13.93 13.33 -31.84
CA ALA A 24 -15.04 13.73 -32.70
C ALA A 24 -14.58 14.58 -33.90
N GLY A 25 -13.73 15.59 -33.66
CA GLY A 25 -13.25 16.49 -34.71
C GLY A 25 -12.24 15.86 -35.66
N LEU A 26 -11.31 15.05 -35.13
CA LEU A 26 -10.28 14.38 -35.94
C LEU A 26 -10.87 13.24 -36.78
N ASP A 27 -11.79 12.44 -36.22
CA ASP A 27 -12.52 11.39 -36.96
C ASP A 27 -13.43 11.98 -38.04
N GLU A 28 -14.14 13.08 -37.75
CA GLU A 28 -14.93 13.81 -38.75
C GLU A 28 -14.05 14.29 -39.90
N ALA A 29 -12.91 14.92 -39.59
CA ALA A 29 -11.98 15.40 -40.60
C ALA A 29 -11.42 14.25 -41.47
N ASP A 30 -11.01 13.16 -40.84
CA ASP A 30 -10.41 12.00 -41.48
C ASP A 30 -11.40 11.24 -42.38
N ARG A 31 -12.69 11.19 -42.02
CA ARG A 31 -13.74 10.64 -42.89
C ARG A 31 -14.03 11.49 -44.12
N GLU A 32 -13.86 12.81 -44.01
CA GLU A 32 -14.08 13.72 -45.13
C GLU A 32 -12.87 13.75 -46.08
N HIS A 33 -11.67 13.82 -45.53
CA HIS A 33 -10.42 13.90 -46.28
C HIS A 33 -9.30 13.23 -45.49
N ALA A 34 -8.34 12.59 -46.18
CA ALA A 34 -7.17 12.04 -45.52
C ALA A 34 -6.42 13.14 -44.73
N VAL A 35 -6.27 12.93 -43.41
CA VAL A 35 -5.52 13.83 -42.52
C VAL A 35 -4.04 13.44 -42.47
N ALA A 36 -3.20 14.31 -41.91
CA ALA A 36 -1.78 14.04 -41.79
C ALA A 36 -1.52 12.87 -40.81
N ALA A 37 -0.38 12.19 -40.97
CA ALA A 37 0.01 11.09 -40.08
C ALA A 37 0.03 11.51 -38.59
N SER A 38 0.45 12.74 -38.29
CA SER A 38 0.45 13.29 -36.93
C SER A 38 -0.96 13.54 -36.36
N ASP A 39 -1.95 13.81 -37.20
CA ASP A 39 -3.35 13.93 -36.76
C ASP A 39 -3.96 12.56 -36.45
N LEU A 40 -3.56 11.53 -37.19
CA LEU A 40 -3.90 10.13 -36.87
C LEU A 40 -3.26 9.68 -35.55
N GLU A 41 -2.02 10.09 -35.26
CA GLU A 41 -1.41 9.88 -33.93
C GLU A 41 -2.21 10.57 -32.82
N HIS A 42 -2.61 11.84 -33.01
CA HIS A 42 -3.44 12.56 -32.04
C HIS A 42 -4.80 11.89 -31.82
N LEU A 43 -5.44 11.42 -32.91
CA LEU A 43 -6.69 10.67 -32.84
C LEU A 43 -6.49 9.37 -32.06
N ALA A 44 -5.42 8.64 -32.34
CA ALA A 44 -5.09 7.40 -31.65
C ALA A 44 -4.88 7.61 -30.15
N ILE A 45 -4.07 8.62 -29.77
CA ILE A 45 -3.80 8.97 -28.38
C ILE A 45 -5.09 9.35 -27.66
N ALA A 46 -5.91 10.22 -28.26
CA ALA A 46 -7.18 10.64 -27.66
C ALA A 46 -8.14 9.46 -27.49
N ALA A 47 -8.25 8.56 -28.49
CA ALA A 47 -9.09 7.37 -28.41
C ALA A 47 -8.63 6.41 -27.30
N ILE A 48 -7.31 6.16 -27.20
CA ILE A 48 -6.72 5.33 -26.13
C ILE A 48 -7.05 5.92 -24.76
N LEU A 49 -6.86 7.22 -24.57
CA LEU A 49 -7.15 7.89 -23.29
C LEU A 49 -8.63 7.80 -22.89
N LEU A 50 -9.55 7.75 -23.86
CA LEU A 50 -10.98 7.54 -23.63
C LEU A 50 -11.37 6.06 -23.44
N GLY A 51 -10.40 5.13 -23.41
CA GLY A 51 -10.66 3.70 -23.30
C GLY A 51 -11.15 3.04 -24.59
N ARG A 52 -11.12 3.76 -25.73
CA ARG A 52 -11.51 3.26 -27.06
C ARG A 52 -10.32 2.61 -27.75
N PHE A 53 -9.79 1.54 -27.15
CA PHE A 53 -8.53 0.92 -27.59
C PHE A 53 -8.57 0.41 -29.03
N GLU A 54 -9.69 -0.15 -29.49
CA GLU A 54 -9.81 -0.62 -30.88
C GLU A 54 -9.71 0.53 -31.89
N GLU A 55 -10.45 1.63 -31.66
CA GLU A 55 -10.37 2.85 -32.47
C GLU A 55 -8.94 3.43 -32.45
N GLY A 56 -8.31 3.45 -31.28
CA GLY A 56 -6.94 3.93 -31.13
C GLY A 56 -5.90 3.08 -31.87
N ILE A 57 -6.02 1.75 -31.81
CA ILE A 57 -5.15 0.82 -32.53
C ILE A 57 -5.32 0.96 -34.05
N ASP A 58 -6.56 1.15 -34.52
CA ASP A 58 -6.82 1.39 -35.95
C ASP A 58 -6.17 2.70 -36.43
N ALA A 59 -6.42 3.80 -35.71
CA ALA A 59 -5.84 5.10 -36.03
C ALA A 59 -4.30 5.07 -36.02
N LEU A 60 -3.68 4.41 -35.04
CA LEU A 60 -2.22 4.30 -34.97
C LEU A 60 -1.63 3.37 -36.04
N THR A 61 -2.37 2.34 -36.46
CA THR A 61 -2.00 1.49 -37.61
C THR A 61 -1.98 2.31 -38.90
N ARG A 62 -2.98 3.17 -39.08
CA ARG A 62 -3.08 4.07 -40.24
C ARG A 62 -2.01 5.16 -40.20
N ALA A 63 -1.69 5.69 -39.01
CA ALA A 63 -0.57 6.62 -38.82
C ALA A 63 0.76 5.98 -39.24
N HIS A 64 1.02 4.73 -38.81
CA HIS A 64 2.20 3.97 -39.24
C HIS A 64 2.30 3.85 -40.77
N GLU A 65 1.21 3.52 -41.45
CA GLU A 65 1.19 3.42 -42.92
C GLU A 65 1.41 4.78 -43.60
N ALA A 66 0.82 5.85 -43.05
CA ALA A 66 1.00 7.21 -43.56
C ALA A 66 2.47 7.67 -43.42
N TYR A 67 3.12 7.44 -42.28
CA TYR A 67 4.54 7.75 -42.11
C TYR A 67 5.46 6.97 -43.05
N LEU A 68 5.17 5.69 -43.29
CA LEU A 68 5.89 4.92 -44.30
C LEU A 68 5.73 5.50 -45.71
N ALA A 69 4.54 6.01 -46.06
CA ALA A 69 4.29 6.67 -47.33
C ALA A 69 4.98 8.03 -47.44
N GLU A 70 5.20 8.71 -46.32
CA GLU A 70 5.96 9.96 -46.20
C GLU A 70 7.49 9.74 -46.12
N GLU A 71 7.95 8.48 -46.15
CA GLU A 71 9.35 8.07 -45.95
C GLU A 71 9.93 8.44 -44.57
N ASP A 72 9.06 8.68 -43.58
CA ASP A 72 9.43 8.91 -42.18
C ASP A 72 9.50 7.58 -41.42
N VAL A 73 10.63 6.88 -41.58
CA VAL A 73 10.88 5.57 -40.97
C VAL A 73 10.91 5.67 -39.44
N GLU A 74 11.36 6.79 -38.89
CA GLU A 74 11.47 7.02 -37.45
C GLU A 74 10.08 7.04 -36.80
N ALA A 75 9.18 7.90 -37.29
CA ALA A 75 7.81 7.98 -36.78
C ALA A 75 7.03 6.68 -37.02
N ALA A 76 7.25 6.01 -38.16
CA ALA A 76 6.66 4.70 -38.43
C ALA A 76 7.12 3.64 -37.42
N THR A 77 8.40 3.61 -37.07
CA THR A 77 8.98 2.69 -36.07
C THR A 77 8.41 2.95 -34.67
N ARG A 78 8.28 4.23 -34.29
CA ARG A 78 7.64 4.64 -33.03
C ARG A 78 6.19 4.17 -32.97
N CYS A 79 5.40 4.38 -34.02
CA CYS A 79 4.02 3.90 -34.10
C CYS A 79 3.93 2.38 -33.94
N ALA A 80 4.77 1.62 -34.66
CA ALA A 80 4.80 0.17 -34.56
C ALA A 80 5.17 -0.33 -33.15
N THR A 81 6.11 0.35 -32.48
CA THR A 81 6.48 -0.02 -31.11
C THR A 81 5.36 0.28 -30.12
N TRP A 82 4.71 1.45 -30.23
CA TRP A 82 3.53 1.78 -29.41
C TRP A 82 2.37 0.81 -29.63
N LEU A 83 2.06 0.44 -30.87
CA LEU A 83 1.08 -0.60 -31.20
C LEU A 83 1.40 -1.91 -30.47
N GLY A 84 2.67 -2.34 -30.54
CA GLY A 84 3.13 -3.53 -29.84
C GLY A 84 2.93 -3.44 -28.32
N MET A 85 3.27 -2.31 -27.71
CA MET A 85 3.11 -2.09 -26.26
C MET A 85 1.64 -2.08 -25.83
N GLN A 86 0.77 -1.38 -26.57
CA GLN A 86 -0.67 -1.33 -26.29
C GLN A 86 -1.31 -2.72 -26.39
N LEU A 87 -1.01 -3.46 -27.45
CA LEU A 87 -1.50 -4.84 -27.64
C LEU A 87 -0.97 -5.79 -26.56
N MET A 88 0.28 -5.61 -26.12
CA MET A 88 0.84 -6.38 -25.01
C MET A 88 0.08 -6.13 -23.70
N GLY A 89 -0.25 -4.87 -23.40
CA GLY A 89 -1.07 -4.49 -22.25
C GLY A 89 -2.45 -5.13 -22.26
N LEU A 90 -3.08 -5.25 -23.43
CA LEU A 90 -4.37 -5.95 -23.61
C LEU A 90 -4.25 -7.49 -23.60
N GLY A 91 -3.04 -8.04 -23.48
CA GLY A 91 -2.77 -9.48 -23.50
C GLY A 91 -2.75 -10.12 -24.90
N ASP A 92 -2.82 -9.33 -25.97
CA ASP A 92 -2.78 -9.80 -27.36
C ASP A 92 -1.32 -10.03 -27.83
N ARG A 93 -0.69 -11.04 -27.21
CA ARG A 93 0.74 -11.32 -27.35
C ARG A 93 1.16 -11.58 -28.80
N ALA A 94 0.32 -12.21 -29.60
CA ALA A 94 0.65 -12.57 -30.97
C ALA A 94 0.70 -11.33 -31.88
N ARG A 95 -0.32 -10.46 -31.80
CA ARG A 95 -0.33 -9.21 -32.57
C ARG A 95 0.76 -8.26 -32.07
N ALA A 96 0.98 -8.18 -30.77
CA ALA A 96 2.08 -7.40 -30.18
C ALA A 96 3.45 -7.83 -30.73
N GLY A 97 3.75 -9.14 -30.72
CA GLY A 97 5.00 -9.67 -31.27
C GLY A 97 5.18 -9.39 -32.76
N GLY A 98 4.10 -9.43 -33.54
CA GLY A 98 4.12 -9.07 -34.96
C GLY A 98 4.52 -7.61 -35.21
N TRP A 99 4.00 -6.69 -34.41
CA TRP A 99 4.33 -5.26 -34.48
C TRP A 99 5.77 -4.97 -34.04
N PHE A 100 6.24 -5.58 -32.95
CA PHE A 100 7.65 -5.46 -32.54
C PHE A 100 8.61 -5.97 -33.62
N ALA A 101 8.30 -7.12 -34.24
CA ALA A 101 9.10 -7.64 -35.35
C ALA A 101 9.09 -6.71 -36.58
N ARG A 102 8.01 -5.95 -36.79
CA ARG A 102 7.92 -4.97 -37.88
C ARG A 102 8.78 -3.74 -37.60
N ALA A 103 8.72 -3.20 -36.38
CA ALA A 103 9.60 -2.12 -35.93
C ALA A 103 11.07 -2.52 -36.01
N GLN A 104 11.44 -3.71 -35.55
CA GLN A 104 12.81 -4.24 -35.63
C GLN A 104 13.34 -4.27 -37.07
N ARG A 105 12.53 -4.70 -38.05
CA ARG A 105 12.94 -4.73 -39.47
C ARG A 105 13.15 -3.36 -40.07
N LEU A 106 12.37 -2.36 -39.66
CA LEU A 106 12.53 -0.98 -40.15
C LEU A 106 13.88 -0.41 -39.70
N VAL A 107 14.21 -0.63 -38.43
CA VAL A 107 15.49 -0.24 -37.83
C VAL A 107 16.67 -0.97 -38.49
N GLU A 108 16.55 -2.26 -38.80
CA GLU A 108 17.61 -3.02 -39.50
C GLU A 108 17.85 -2.55 -40.95
N GLN A 109 16.86 -1.90 -41.56
CA GLN A 109 16.93 -1.38 -42.93
C GLN A 109 17.56 0.01 -43.02
N ASP A 110 17.85 0.67 -41.88
CA ASP A 110 18.54 1.96 -41.80
C ASP A 110 19.89 1.84 -41.03
N PRO A 111 20.98 1.43 -41.71
CA PRO A 111 22.26 1.13 -41.07
C PRO A 111 23.07 2.35 -40.61
N ASP A 112 22.65 3.59 -40.93
CA ASP A 112 23.33 4.82 -40.51
C ASP A 112 22.90 5.32 -39.11
N GLY A 113 22.08 4.54 -38.39
CA GLY A 113 21.97 4.56 -36.93
C GLY A 113 21.63 5.92 -36.33
N ARG A 114 20.35 6.26 -36.36
CA ARG A 114 19.79 7.36 -35.56
C ARG A 114 19.07 6.81 -34.31
N PRO A 115 18.73 7.65 -33.32
CA PRO A 115 18.65 7.23 -31.92
C PRO A 115 17.33 6.53 -31.48
N ASP A 116 16.59 5.91 -32.41
CA ASP A 116 15.28 5.27 -32.21
C ASP A 116 15.33 3.78 -31.82
N HIS A 117 16.54 3.16 -31.82
CA HIS A 117 16.78 1.83 -31.25
C HIS A 117 16.32 1.69 -29.79
N GLY A 118 16.24 2.80 -29.05
CA GLY A 118 15.87 2.78 -27.63
C GLY A 118 14.44 2.26 -27.38
N PHE A 119 13.49 2.51 -28.30
CA PHE A 119 12.11 2.03 -28.16
C PHE A 119 12.02 0.50 -28.19
N LEU A 120 12.83 -0.17 -29.02
CA LEU A 120 12.86 -1.63 -29.11
C LEU A 120 13.49 -2.30 -27.87
N LEU A 121 14.29 -1.55 -27.11
CA LEU A 121 14.86 -2.00 -25.84
C LEU A 121 13.83 -1.97 -24.70
N ILE A 122 12.73 -1.20 -24.82
CA ILE A 122 11.68 -1.17 -23.81
C ILE A 122 10.98 -2.54 -23.68
N PRO A 123 10.45 -3.16 -24.76
CA PRO A 123 9.93 -4.53 -24.69
C PRO A 123 10.96 -5.58 -24.22
N GLU A 124 12.23 -5.45 -24.60
CA GLU A 124 13.28 -6.36 -24.11
C GLU A 124 13.48 -6.22 -22.60
N GLY A 125 13.56 -4.99 -22.09
CA GLY A 125 13.68 -4.69 -20.66
C GLY A 125 12.48 -5.21 -19.88
N LEU A 126 11.25 -4.96 -20.35
CA LEU A 126 10.04 -5.47 -19.73
C LEU A 126 9.99 -7.01 -19.74
N ALA A 127 10.38 -7.66 -20.83
CA ALA A 127 10.41 -9.12 -20.89
C ALA A 127 11.40 -9.72 -19.87
N ALA A 128 12.59 -9.10 -19.71
CA ALA A 128 13.56 -9.49 -18.68
C ALA A 128 13.03 -9.23 -17.26
N PHE A 129 12.38 -8.07 -17.05
CA PHE A 129 11.75 -7.71 -15.79
C PHE A 129 10.72 -8.75 -15.35
N TYR A 130 9.76 -9.09 -16.22
CA TYR A 130 8.73 -10.09 -15.91
C TYR A 130 9.27 -11.52 -15.80
N ALA A 131 10.45 -11.80 -16.39
CA ALA A 131 11.16 -13.06 -16.19
C ALA A 131 11.96 -13.10 -14.86
N GLY A 132 12.00 -12.00 -14.10
CA GLY A 132 12.77 -11.88 -12.86
C GLY A 132 14.28 -11.65 -13.07
N ASP A 133 14.72 -11.34 -14.29
CA ASP A 133 16.13 -11.07 -14.61
C ASP A 133 16.43 -9.57 -14.50
N GLY A 134 16.72 -9.13 -13.27
CA GLY A 134 16.91 -7.71 -12.96
C GLY A 134 18.13 -7.10 -13.62
N GLU A 135 19.22 -7.86 -13.74
CA GLU A 135 20.46 -7.36 -14.36
C GLU A 135 20.25 -7.13 -15.87
N ARG A 136 19.62 -8.09 -16.56
CA ARG A 136 19.29 -7.92 -17.98
C ARG A 136 18.27 -6.80 -18.20
N SER A 137 17.26 -6.71 -17.33
CA SER A 137 16.28 -5.62 -17.34
C SER A 137 16.96 -4.25 -17.21
N ALA A 138 17.80 -4.08 -16.18
CA ALA A 138 18.52 -2.83 -15.94
C ALA A 138 19.47 -2.48 -17.09
N ALA A 139 20.15 -3.47 -17.68
CA ALA A 139 21.03 -3.25 -18.82
C ALA A 139 20.27 -2.74 -20.06
N ALA A 140 19.11 -3.34 -20.38
CA ALA A 140 18.28 -2.92 -21.50
C ALA A 140 17.77 -1.48 -21.31
N PHE A 141 17.19 -1.18 -20.15
CA PHE A 141 16.65 0.15 -19.85
C PHE A 141 17.73 1.24 -19.76
N ARG A 142 18.90 0.94 -19.19
CA ARG A 142 20.03 1.89 -19.17
C ARG A 142 20.50 2.25 -20.57
N ARG A 143 20.54 1.27 -21.48
CA ARG A 143 20.87 1.50 -22.89
C ARG A 143 19.77 2.29 -23.60
N ALA A 144 18.50 1.98 -23.32
CA ALA A 144 17.35 2.73 -23.85
C ALA A 144 17.41 4.21 -23.42
N SER A 145 17.66 4.49 -22.14
CA SER A 145 17.77 5.84 -21.59
C SER A 145 18.88 6.65 -22.24
N GLN A 146 20.07 6.04 -22.42
CA GLN A 146 21.18 6.72 -23.10
C GLN A 146 20.82 7.12 -24.54
N LEU A 147 20.25 6.19 -25.32
CA LEU A 147 19.84 6.46 -26.69
C LEU A 147 18.74 7.53 -26.75
N ALA A 148 17.78 7.49 -25.82
CA ALA A 148 16.70 8.46 -25.73
C ALA A 148 17.19 9.87 -25.40
N ARG A 149 18.19 10.00 -24.51
CA ARG A 149 18.82 11.28 -24.19
C ARG A 149 19.58 11.85 -25.39
N ASP A 150 20.26 10.99 -26.15
CA ASP A 150 20.93 11.39 -27.40
C ASP A 150 19.93 11.80 -28.49
N ALA A 151 18.71 11.22 -28.47
CA ALA A 151 17.59 11.59 -29.34
C ALA A 151 16.86 12.88 -28.94
N HIS A 152 17.03 13.33 -27.69
CA HIS A 152 16.16 14.33 -27.06
C HIS A 152 14.67 13.92 -27.02
N ASP A 153 14.37 12.62 -26.84
CA ASP A 153 13.01 12.10 -26.71
C ASP A 153 12.63 11.96 -25.22
N SER A 154 11.86 12.91 -24.68
CA SER A 154 11.49 12.95 -23.26
C SER A 154 10.61 11.77 -22.83
N ASP A 155 9.70 11.32 -23.70
CA ASP A 155 8.82 10.18 -23.43
C ASP A 155 9.62 8.89 -23.28
N LEU A 156 10.57 8.65 -24.19
CA LEU A 156 11.41 7.47 -24.11
C LEU A 156 12.39 7.52 -22.94
N VAL A 157 12.95 8.69 -22.62
CA VAL A 157 13.78 8.86 -21.41
C VAL A 157 12.98 8.47 -20.17
N ALA A 158 11.76 8.99 -20.04
CA ALA A 158 10.89 8.70 -18.90
C ALA A 158 10.54 7.21 -18.78
N LEU A 159 10.16 6.56 -19.89
CA LEU A 159 9.84 5.13 -19.90
C LEU A 159 11.06 4.25 -19.60
N ALA A 160 12.24 4.63 -20.11
CA ALA A 160 13.48 3.91 -19.86
C ALA A 160 13.94 4.05 -18.40
N ASP A 161 13.91 5.27 -17.86
CA ASP A 161 14.32 5.53 -16.48
C ASP A 161 13.30 4.95 -15.46
N LEU A 162 12.01 4.92 -15.81
CA LEU A 162 10.99 4.17 -15.07
C LEU A 162 11.36 2.68 -14.97
N GLY A 163 11.62 2.04 -16.11
CA GLY A 163 11.98 0.62 -16.16
C GLY A 163 13.31 0.32 -15.45
N LEU A 164 14.29 1.23 -15.56
CA LEU A 164 15.54 1.13 -14.83
C LEU A 164 15.28 1.21 -13.31
N GLY A 165 14.48 2.17 -12.86
CA GLY A 165 14.11 2.30 -11.45
C GLY A 165 13.43 1.05 -10.89
N GLN A 166 12.52 0.45 -11.66
CA GLN A 166 11.88 -0.83 -11.33
C GLN A 166 12.88 -1.98 -11.23
N ALA A 167 13.83 -2.07 -12.16
CA ALA A 167 14.87 -3.09 -12.15
C ALA A 167 15.83 -2.95 -10.96
N GLU A 168 16.20 -1.71 -10.59
CA GLU A 168 17.04 -1.42 -9.42
C GLU A 168 16.32 -1.82 -8.11
N ILE A 169 15.02 -1.57 -7.99
CA ILE A 169 14.20 -2.06 -6.86
C ILE A 169 14.21 -3.60 -6.82
N MET A 170 14.05 -4.27 -7.97
CA MET A 170 14.07 -5.73 -8.05
C MET A 170 15.43 -6.32 -7.66
N LEU A 171 16.52 -5.61 -7.94
CA LEU A 171 17.88 -5.97 -7.54
C LEU A 171 18.22 -5.64 -6.08
N GLY A 172 17.23 -5.21 -5.28
CA GLY A 172 17.40 -4.91 -3.87
C GLY A 172 18.10 -3.57 -3.60
N ARG A 173 18.02 -2.62 -4.55
CA ARG A 173 18.58 -1.26 -4.43
C ARG A 173 17.46 -0.22 -4.50
N PRO A 174 16.49 -0.23 -3.56
CA PRO A 174 15.30 0.58 -3.66
C PRO A 174 15.59 2.09 -3.59
N GLU A 175 16.64 2.53 -2.91
CA GLU A 175 17.02 3.94 -2.82
C GLU A 175 17.42 4.51 -4.19
N VAL A 176 18.18 3.73 -4.97
CA VAL A 176 18.58 4.08 -6.34
C VAL A 176 17.35 4.10 -7.24
N GLY A 177 16.53 3.05 -7.15
CA GLY A 177 15.33 2.94 -7.98
C GLY A 177 14.34 4.07 -7.71
N LEU A 178 14.02 4.35 -6.44
CA LEU A 178 13.10 5.42 -6.07
C LEU A 178 13.59 6.81 -6.47
N ALA A 179 14.89 7.08 -6.42
CA ALA A 179 15.45 8.35 -6.88
C ALA A 179 15.25 8.54 -8.39
N LEU A 180 15.41 7.48 -9.20
CA LEU A 180 15.07 7.52 -10.63
C LEU A 180 13.58 7.77 -10.85
N LEU A 181 12.72 7.09 -10.08
CA LEU A 181 11.27 7.30 -10.17
C LEU A 181 10.87 8.74 -9.83
N ASP A 182 11.53 9.36 -8.85
CA ASP A 182 11.28 10.77 -8.48
C ASP A 182 11.68 11.72 -9.62
N GLU A 183 12.79 11.49 -10.34
CA GLU A 183 13.18 12.27 -11.53
C GLU A 183 12.13 12.15 -12.64
N VAL A 184 11.63 10.94 -12.90
CA VAL A 184 10.58 10.71 -13.91
C VAL A 184 9.27 11.40 -13.51
N MET A 185 8.89 11.38 -12.23
CA MET A 185 7.70 12.08 -11.74
C MET A 185 7.82 13.61 -11.84
N VAL A 186 9.02 14.17 -11.73
CA VAL A 186 9.25 15.60 -11.99
C VAL A 186 8.97 15.93 -13.45
N ALA A 187 9.45 15.12 -14.40
CA ALA A 187 9.15 15.32 -15.83
C ALA A 187 7.64 15.25 -16.12
N VAL A 188 6.93 14.29 -15.51
CA VAL A 188 5.46 14.20 -15.60
C VAL A 188 4.79 15.49 -15.10
N THR A 189 5.12 15.91 -13.88
CA THR A 189 4.46 17.06 -13.23
C THR A 189 4.84 18.41 -13.82
N ALA A 190 6.00 18.49 -14.51
CA ALA A 190 6.41 19.64 -15.30
C ALA A 190 5.70 19.73 -16.66
N GLY A 191 4.94 18.69 -17.06
CA GLY A 191 4.25 18.65 -18.36
C GLY A 191 5.20 18.38 -19.53
N GLU A 192 6.33 17.72 -19.29
CA GLU A 192 7.35 17.42 -20.30
C GLU A 192 7.04 16.17 -21.12
N LEU A 193 6.06 15.37 -20.69
CA LEU A 193 5.71 14.08 -21.26
C LEU A 193 4.36 14.11 -21.97
N SER A 194 4.20 13.27 -22.98
CA SER A 194 2.93 13.00 -23.62
C SER A 194 1.94 12.33 -22.63
N PRO A 195 0.62 12.44 -22.86
CA PRO A 195 -0.38 11.95 -21.91
C PRO A 195 -0.32 10.44 -21.61
N VAL A 196 -0.02 9.61 -22.61
CA VAL A 196 0.04 8.15 -22.44
C VAL A 196 1.24 7.71 -21.60
N PRO A 197 2.49 8.13 -21.89
CA PRO A 197 3.63 7.94 -20.99
C PRO A 197 3.38 8.47 -19.57
N SER A 198 2.76 9.65 -19.44
CA SER A 198 2.41 10.21 -18.13
C SER A 198 1.53 9.26 -17.31
N GLY A 199 0.47 8.71 -17.93
CA GLY A 199 -0.41 7.74 -17.27
C GLY A 199 0.32 6.46 -16.85
N ILE A 200 1.18 5.91 -17.72
CA ILE A 200 2.01 4.72 -17.42
C ILE A 200 2.92 4.99 -16.22
N VAL A 201 3.61 6.14 -16.22
CA VAL A 201 4.52 6.53 -15.13
C VAL A 201 3.74 6.67 -13.82
N TYR A 202 2.63 7.40 -13.79
CA TYR A 202 1.81 7.53 -12.58
C TYR A 202 1.43 6.17 -11.99
N CYS A 203 0.87 5.28 -12.83
CA CYS A 203 0.46 3.94 -12.40
C CYS A 203 1.64 3.12 -11.85
N ALA A 204 2.76 3.11 -12.58
CA ALA A 204 3.91 2.29 -12.23
C ALA A 204 4.65 2.81 -10.98
N VAL A 205 4.84 4.12 -10.85
CA VAL A 205 5.51 4.73 -9.69
C VAL A 205 4.70 4.53 -8.41
N LEU A 206 3.37 4.72 -8.47
CA LEU A 206 2.50 4.47 -7.31
C LEU A 206 2.55 3.01 -6.87
N GLN A 207 2.57 2.07 -7.82
CA GLN A 207 2.74 0.66 -7.52
C GLN A 207 4.10 0.36 -6.88
N CYS A 208 5.18 0.97 -7.36
CA CYS A 208 6.51 0.85 -6.76
C CYS A 208 6.55 1.40 -5.32
N CYS A 209 5.96 2.58 -5.08
CA CYS A 209 5.88 3.17 -3.74
C CYS A 209 5.14 2.22 -2.77
N ARG A 210 4.06 1.59 -3.22
CA ARG A 210 3.31 0.60 -2.43
C ARG A 210 4.16 -0.63 -2.09
N LEU A 211 4.84 -1.22 -3.09
CA LEU A 211 5.72 -2.38 -2.88
C LEU A 211 6.93 -2.05 -1.98
N ALA A 212 7.35 -0.78 -2.01
CA ALA A 212 8.41 -0.21 -1.18
C ALA A 212 7.90 0.27 0.20
N PHE A 213 6.62 0.13 0.55
CA PHE A 213 6.07 0.65 1.81
C PHE A 213 6.37 2.15 2.04
N ASP A 214 6.51 2.93 0.97
CA ASP A 214 6.75 4.38 1.04
C ASP A 214 5.42 5.14 0.89
N VAL A 215 4.68 5.18 2.00
CA VAL A 215 3.35 5.80 2.06
C VAL A 215 3.42 7.30 1.81
N GLN A 216 4.48 7.97 2.28
CA GLN A 216 4.61 9.41 2.10
C GLN A 216 4.77 9.77 0.62
N ARG A 217 5.72 9.12 -0.07
CA ARG A 217 5.91 9.32 -1.50
C ARG A 217 4.65 8.95 -2.29
N ALA A 218 4.01 7.83 -1.94
CA ALA A 218 2.75 7.42 -2.58
C ALA A 218 1.67 8.50 -2.42
N ARG A 219 1.55 9.13 -1.25
CA ARG A 219 0.59 10.22 -1.00
C ARG A 219 0.88 11.46 -1.83
N GLU A 220 2.15 11.88 -1.93
CA GLU A 220 2.57 13.04 -2.71
C GLU A 220 2.26 12.85 -4.20
N TRP A 221 2.63 11.69 -4.77
CA TRP A 221 2.36 11.38 -6.17
C TRP A 221 0.88 11.10 -6.46
N THR A 222 0.12 10.59 -5.50
CA THR A 222 -1.35 10.44 -5.64
C THR A 222 -2.01 11.82 -5.77
N ARG A 223 -1.59 12.83 -5.01
CA ARG A 223 -2.13 14.20 -5.16
C ARG A 223 -1.78 14.83 -6.50
N ALA A 224 -0.58 14.59 -7.01
CA ALA A 224 -0.18 15.07 -8.34
C ALA A 224 -1.04 14.44 -9.44
N LEU A 225 -1.33 13.15 -9.30
CA LEU A 225 -2.24 12.42 -10.17
C LEU A 225 -3.69 12.93 -10.07
N ASP A 226 -4.18 13.29 -8.87
CA ASP A 226 -5.50 13.94 -8.70
C ASP A 226 -5.61 15.18 -9.57
N HIS A 227 -4.62 16.05 -9.47
CA HIS A 227 -4.57 17.26 -10.29
C HIS A 227 -4.55 16.94 -11.79
N TRP A 228 -3.74 15.97 -12.21
CA TRP A 228 -3.65 15.56 -13.61
C TRP A 228 -4.97 15.00 -14.17
N CYS A 229 -5.70 14.23 -13.36
CA CYS A 229 -7.02 13.71 -13.69
C CYS A 229 -8.11 14.79 -13.71
N ASP A 230 -8.10 15.74 -12.77
CA ASP A 230 -9.09 16.82 -12.68
C ASP A 230 -9.05 17.75 -13.91
N GLU A 231 -7.88 17.94 -14.49
CA GLU A 231 -7.70 18.65 -15.76
C GLU A 231 -8.23 17.85 -16.97
N ARG A 232 -8.51 16.55 -16.81
CA ARG A 232 -8.81 15.58 -17.89
C ARG A 232 -10.03 14.71 -17.54
N PRO A 233 -11.22 15.29 -17.34
CA PRO A 233 -12.38 14.59 -16.77
C PRO A 233 -12.91 13.42 -17.63
N ASP A 234 -12.75 13.52 -18.95
CA ASP A 234 -13.23 12.50 -19.90
C ASP A 234 -12.31 11.28 -20.00
N MET A 235 -11.12 11.34 -19.39
CA MET A 235 -10.13 10.26 -19.47
C MET A 235 -10.60 9.00 -18.73
N VAL A 236 -10.45 7.86 -19.38
CA VAL A 236 -10.80 6.53 -18.85
C VAL A 236 -9.54 5.70 -18.61
N ALA A 237 -8.62 5.64 -19.56
CA ALA A 237 -7.38 4.87 -19.39
C ALA A 237 -6.57 5.41 -18.21
N PHE A 238 -5.87 4.50 -17.51
CA PHE A 238 -5.04 4.77 -16.34
C PHE A 238 -5.81 5.26 -15.09
N SER A 239 -7.07 5.70 -15.22
CA SER A 239 -7.83 6.26 -14.10
C SER A 239 -8.31 5.21 -13.09
N GLY A 240 -8.66 3.99 -13.54
CA GLY A 240 -9.16 2.90 -12.70
C GLY A 240 -8.10 2.35 -11.75
N GLN A 241 -6.89 2.07 -12.23
CA GLN A 241 -5.76 1.68 -11.36
C GLN A 241 -5.45 2.77 -10.34
N CYS A 242 -5.42 4.02 -10.81
CA CYS A 242 -5.23 5.20 -10.00
C CYS A 242 -6.25 5.31 -8.85
N HIS A 243 -7.54 5.08 -9.14
CA HIS A 243 -8.59 5.05 -8.12
C HIS A 243 -8.47 3.85 -7.15
N ALA A 244 -7.99 2.69 -7.61
CA ALA A 244 -7.69 1.57 -6.72
C ALA A 244 -6.52 1.87 -5.77
N GLN A 245 -5.49 2.58 -6.24
CA GLN A 245 -4.38 3.05 -5.39
C GLN A 245 -4.85 4.12 -4.39
N ARG A 246 -5.70 5.07 -4.82
CA ARG A 246 -6.36 6.03 -3.91
C ARG A 246 -7.12 5.32 -2.79
N ALA A 247 -7.88 4.28 -3.13
CA ALA A 247 -8.61 3.50 -2.14
C ALA A 247 -7.68 2.90 -1.08
N ALA A 248 -6.51 2.37 -1.48
CA ALA A 248 -5.51 1.86 -0.55
C ALA A 248 -4.91 2.97 0.35
N GLN A 249 -4.65 4.15 -0.19
CA GLN A 249 -4.14 5.30 0.59
C GLN A 249 -5.18 5.80 1.60
N PHE A 250 -6.43 5.98 1.17
CA PHE A 250 -7.52 6.38 2.05
C PHE A 250 -7.79 5.34 3.15
N LEU A 251 -7.69 4.04 2.82
CA LEU A 251 -7.77 2.97 3.81
C LEU A 251 -6.70 3.11 4.89
N LEU A 252 -5.43 3.30 4.49
CA LEU A 252 -4.31 3.47 5.42
C LEU A 252 -4.51 4.68 6.35
N HIS A 253 -4.94 5.81 5.79
CA HIS A 253 -5.12 7.06 6.52
C HIS A 253 -6.45 7.18 7.29
N GLY A 254 -7.27 6.13 7.28
CA GLY A 254 -8.53 6.10 8.04
C GLY A 254 -9.72 6.77 7.34
N ALA A 255 -9.55 7.28 6.13
CA ALA A 255 -10.61 7.87 5.30
C ALA A 255 -11.46 6.78 4.62
N TRP A 256 -12.02 5.84 5.39
CA TRP A 256 -12.62 4.61 4.86
C TRP A 256 -13.87 4.82 3.99
N ALA A 257 -14.58 5.95 4.17
CA ALA A 257 -15.68 6.32 3.29
C ALA A 257 -15.17 6.72 1.90
N ASP A 258 -14.13 7.56 1.85
CA ASP A 258 -13.47 7.96 0.60
C ASP A 258 -12.77 6.78 -0.07
N ALA A 259 -12.23 5.84 0.73
CA ALA A 259 -11.67 4.59 0.23
C ALA A 259 -12.70 3.74 -0.54
N LEU A 260 -13.91 3.59 0.01
CA LEU A 260 -15.00 2.89 -0.68
C LEU A 260 -15.43 3.63 -1.95
N ALA A 261 -15.57 4.96 -1.89
CA ALA A 261 -15.95 5.76 -3.05
C ALA A 261 -14.91 5.63 -4.19
N ALA A 262 -13.62 5.70 -3.85
CA ALA A 262 -12.53 5.49 -4.79
C ALA A 262 -12.53 4.07 -5.38
N ALA A 263 -12.78 3.04 -4.57
CA ALA A 263 -12.88 1.67 -5.05
C ALA A 263 -14.12 1.44 -5.95
N VAL A 264 -15.23 2.15 -5.71
CA VAL A 264 -16.40 2.13 -6.62
C VAL A 264 -16.03 2.74 -7.96
N GLU A 265 -15.45 3.94 -7.96
CA GLU A 265 -15.02 4.64 -9.19
C GLU A 265 -14.01 3.81 -9.98
N ALA A 266 -13.05 3.16 -9.30
CA ALA A 266 -12.09 2.27 -9.94
C ALA A 266 -12.76 1.14 -10.75
N ARG A 267 -13.84 0.55 -10.22
CA ARG A 267 -14.61 -0.49 -10.92
C ARG A 267 -15.40 0.08 -12.09
N GLU A 268 -16.08 1.20 -11.91
CA GLU A 268 -16.85 1.85 -12.98
C GLU A 268 -15.94 2.24 -14.16
N ARG A 269 -14.73 2.73 -13.89
CA ARG A 269 -13.74 3.05 -14.92
C ARG A 269 -13.22 1.81 -15.63
N SER A 270 -13.05 0.71 -14.89
CA SER A 270 -12.62 -0.54 -15.48
C SER A 270 -13.67 -1.16 -16.41
N GLU A 271 -14.94 -1.08 -16.05
CA GLU A 271 -16.06 -1.48 -16.93
C GLU A 271 -16.13 -0.64 -18.23
N ARG A 272 -15.60 0.59 -18.22
CA ARG A 272 -15.55 1.49 -19.38
C ARG A 272 -14.30 1.32 -20.25
N GLY A 273 -13.41 0.38 -19.93
CA GLY A 273 -12.26 0.03 -20.77
C GLY A 273 -10.91 0.00 -20.05
N ASP A 274 -10.79 0.53 -18.82
CA ASP A 274 -9.54 0.41 -18.06
C ASP A 274 -9.41 -0.97 -17.39
N HIS A 275 -9.14 -2.00 -18.19
CA HIS A 275 -9.08 -3.41 -17.76
C HIS A 275 -8.17 -3.68 -16.56
N ASP A 276 -7.24 -2.78 -16.33
CA ASP A 276 -6.19 -2.84 -15.34
C ASP A 276 -6.66 -2.34 -13.95
N GLY A 277 -7.77 -1.59 -13.88
CA GLY A 277 -8.35 -1.03 -12.64
C GLY A 277 -9.06 -2.03 -11.71
N LEU A 278 -9.51 -3.17 -12.24
CA LEU A 278 -10.23 -4.20 -11.47
C LEU A 278 -9.36 -4.87 -10.40
N PHE A 279 -8.04 -4.96 -10.64
CA PHE A 279 -7.17 -5.86 -9.89
C PHE A 279 -7.06 -5.49 -8.41
N GLY A 280 -7.08 -4.21 -8.02
CA GLY A 280 -6.96 -3.80 -6.61
C GLY A 280 -8.27 -3.43 -5.91
N ALA A 281 -9.29 -2.99 -6.65
CA ALA A 281 -10.46 -2.31 -6.08
C ALA A 281 -11.32 -3.25 -5.20
N TRP A 282 -11.56 -4.48 -5.66
CA TRP A 282 -12.31 -5.48 -4.90
C TRP A 282 -11.61 -5.87 -3.60
N TYR A 283 -10.27 -5.98 -3.64
CA TYR A 283 -9.49 -6.26 -2.43
C TYR A 283 -9.63 -5.13 -1.41
N GLN A 284 -9.51 -3.86 -1.82
CA GLN A 284 -9.65 -2.72 -0.90
C GLN A 284 -11.06 -2.66 -0.29
N ASN A 285 -12.11 -2.92 -1.07
CA ASN A 285 -13.48 -3.05 -0.53
C ASN A 285 -13.55 -4.14 0.56
N GLY A 286 -12.95 -5.31 0.28
CA GLY A 286 -12.88 -6.41 1.23
C GLY A 286 -12.23 -6.00 2.56
N GLU A 287 -11.09 -5.31 2.50
CA GLU A 287 -10.40 -4.80 3.69
C GLU A 287 -11.26 -3.82 4.48
N ILE A 288 -11.92 -2.86 3.82
CA ILE A 288 -12.76 -1.86 4.51
C ILE A 288 -13.95 -2.54 5.19
N HIS A 289 -14.63 -3.45 4.50
CA HIS A 289 -15.75 -4.20 5.08
C HIS A 289 -15.30 -5.07 6.24
N ARG A 290 -14.15 -5.75 6.12
CA ARG A 290 -13.56 -6.56 7.20
C ARG A 290 -13.27 -5.71 8.43
N LEU A 291 -12.63 -4.55 8.25
CA LEU A 291 -12.29 -3.65 9.35
C LEU A 291 -13.53 -3.02 10.01
N ARG A 292 -14.61 -2.80 9.24
CA ARG A 292 -15.90 -2.33 9.76
C ARG A 292 -16.74 -3.43 10.42
N GLY A 293 -16.37 -4.70 10.25
CA GLY A 293 -17.10 -5.85 10.79
C GLY A 293 -18.25 -6.38 9.91
N ASP A 294 -18.31 -5.97 8.64
CA ASP A 294 -19.24 -6.53 7.66
C ASP A 294 -18.62 -7.76 6.98
N ALA A 295 -18.67 -8.89 7.68
CA ALA A 295 -18.05 -10.13 7.22
C ALA A 295 -18.61 -10.64 5.87
N VAL A 296 -19.91 -10.43 5.63
CA VAL A 296 -20.58 -10.90 4.41
C VAL A 296 -20.10 -10.10 3.21
N ALA A 297 -20.10 -8.76 3.29
CA ALA A 297 -19.61 -7.93 2.20
C ALA A 297 -18.09 -8.08 1.99
N ALA A 298 -17.33 -8.29 3.06
CA ALA A 298 -15.90 -8.58 2.98
C ALA A 298 -15.64 -9.88 2.18
N ALA A 299 -16.30 -10.98 2.56
CA ALA A 299 -16.15 -12.27 1.88
C ALA A 299 -16.54 -12.18 0.39
N ALA A 300 -17.65 -11.52 0.07
CA ALA A 300 -18.07 -11.32 -1.32
C ALA A 300 -17.04 -10.52 -2.11
N SER A 301 -16.45 -9.48 -1.52
CA SER A 301 -15.44 -8.65 -2.17
C SER A 301 -14.14 -9.42 -2.43
N TYR A 302 -13.65 -10.21 -1.47
CA TYR A 302 -12.49 -11.08 -1.70
C TYR A 302 -12.73 -12.15 -2.74
N GLU A 303 -13.95 -12.70 -2.83
CA GLU A 303 -14.31 -13.65 -3.89
C GLU A 303 -14.23 -12.98 -5.27
N GLN A 304 -14.73 -11.75 -5.40
CA GLN A 304 -14.60 -11.00 -6.66
C GLN A 304 -13.13 -10.71 -7.01
N ALA A 305 -12.30 -10.30 -6.04
CA ALA A 305 -10.87 -10.12 -6.24
C ALA A 305 -10.20 -11.42 -6.75
N ALA A 306 -10.55 -12.57 -6.17
CA ALA A 306 -10.02 -13.85 -6.62
C ALA A 306 -10.47 -14.20 -8.06
N ARG A 307 -11.71 -13.88 -8.44
CA ARG A 307 -12.21 -14.11 -9.82
C ARG A 307 -11.46 -13.28 -10.86
N THR A 308 -10.93 -12.12 -10.48
CA THR A 308 -10.07 -11.30 -11.36
C THR A 308 -8.61 -11.77 -11.36
N GLY A 309 -8.26 -12.83 -10.63
CA GLY A 309 -6.89 -13.32 -10.51
C GLY A 309 -6.04 -12.56 -9.49
N PHE A 310 -6.64 -11.67 -8.69
CA PHE A 310 -5.93 -11.00 -7.60
C PHE A 310 -5.94 -11.87 -6.35
N GLU A 311 -4.77 -12.05 -5.72
CA GLU A 311 -4.64 -12.87 -4.51
C GLU A 311 -5.39 -12.20 -3.33
N PRO A 312 -6.46 -12.82 -2.77
CA PRO A 312 -7.22 -12.24 -1.67
C PRO A 312 -6.51 -12.30 -0.31
N GLN A 313 -5.31 -12.90 -0.23
CA GLN A 313 -4.49 -12.86 1.00
C GLN A 313 -3.74 -11.54 1.14
N PRO A 314 -3.52 -11.04 2.37
CA PRO A 314 -3.86 -11.65 3.66
C PRO A 314 -5.32 -11.44 4.13
N GLY A 315 -6.08 -10.57 3.46
CA GLY A 315 -7.40 -10.12 3.91
C GLY A 315 -8.39 -11.25 4.21
N LEU A 316 -8.47 -12.25 3.33
CA LEU A 316 -9.37 -13.38 3.52
C LEU A 316 -9.01 -14.24 4.75
N ALA A 317 -7.72 -14.47 5.04
CA ALA A 317 -7.32 -15.17 6.25
C ALA A 317 -7.60 -14.35 7.52
N LEU A 318 -7.37 -13.04 7.47
CA LEU A 318 -7.70 -12.14 8.58
C LEU A 318 -9.22 -12.09 8.84
N LEU A 319 -10.06 -12.27 7.81
CA LEU A 319 -11.49 -12.42 7.98
C LEU A 319 -11.84 -13.71 8.74
N ARG A 320 -11.22 -14.84 8.39
CA ARG A 320 -11.42 -16.11 9.12
C ARG A 320 -10.95 -16.03 10.57
N LEU A 321 -9.85 -15.32 10.81
CA LEU A 321 -9.40 -15.02 12.16
C LEU A 321 -10.45 -14.21 12.94
N ALA A 322 -11.05 -13.18 12.34
CA ALA A 322 -12.09 -12.37 12.97
C ALA A 322 -13.38 -13.15 13.27
N GLU A 323 -13.67 -14.21 12.50
CA GLU A 323 -14.76 -15.16 12.75
C GLU A 323 -14.43 -16.20 13.84
N GLY A 324 -13.19 -16.20 14.36
CA GLY A 324 -12.73 -17.11 15.41
C GLY A 324 -12.03 -18.38 14.92
N ASP A 325 -11.78 -18.54 13.62
CA ASP A 325 -11.13 -19.71 13.03
C ASP A 325 -9.63 -19.47 12.79
N ALA A 326 -8.87 -19.45 13.88
CA ALA A 326 -7.42 -19.19 13.84
C ALA A 326 -6.63 -20.30 13.14
N ASP A 327 -7.08 -21.55 13.24
CA ASP A 327 -6.40 -22.69 12.59
C ASP A 327 -6.53 -22.62 11.06
N LEU A 328 -7.73 -22.31 10.54
CA LEU A 328 -7.92 -22.11 9.11
C LEU A 328 -7.12 -20.91 8.61
N ALA A 329 -7.18 -19.78 9.32
CA ALA A 329 -6.40 -18.58 8.98
C ALA A 329 -4.90 -18.90 8.89
N ARG A 330 -4.37 -19.68 9.85
CA ARG A 330 -2.96 -20.13 9.85
C ARG A 330 -2.63 -20.95 8.62
N THR A 331 -3.46 -21.95 8.30
CA THR A 331 -3.26 -22.79 7.11
C THR A 331 -3.25 -21.96 5.82
N MET A 332 -4.16 -21.00 5.69
CA MET A 332 -4.24 -20.11 4.53
C MET A 332 -2.99 -19.22 4.40
N MET A 333 -2.57 -18.59 5.50
CA MET A 333 -1.41 -17.69 5.49
C MET A 333 -0.09 -18.42 5.23
N LEU A 334 0.14 -19.59 5.85
CA LEU A 334 1.33 -20.39 5.58
C LEU A 334 1.39 -20.86 4.12
N ALA A 335 0.25 -21.28 3.56
CA ALA A 335 0.17 -21.70 2.17
C ALA A 335 0.45 -20.54 1.20
N ALA A 336 -0.08 -19.34 1.48
CA ALA A 336 0.18 -18.16 0.66
C ALA A 336 1.64 -17.72 0.73
N ALA A 337 2.17 -17.58 1.96
CA ALA A 337 3.53 -17.12 2.17
C ALA A 337 4.60 -18.12 1.68
N GLY A 338 4.26 -19.40 1.55
CA GLY A 338 5.16 -20.45 1.04
C GLY A 338 5.22 -20.57 -0.50
N ARG A 339 4.33 -19.90 -1.24
CA ARG A 339 4.28 -19.97 -2.72
C ARG A 339 4.93 -18.79 -3.43
N VAL A 340 5.30 -17.76 -2.68
CA VAL A 340 5.72 -16.47 -3.22
C VAL A 340 7.19 -16.19 -2.93
N GLY A 341 7.80 -15.33 -3.74
CA GLY A 341 9.19 -14.90 -3.53
C GLY A 341 9.34 -13.96 -2.33
N PRO A 342 10.59 -13.61 -1.94
CA PRO A 342 10.84 -12.72 -0.82
C PRO A 342 10.12 -11.36 -0.95
N ALA A 343 10.04 -10.82 -2.17
CA ALA A 343 9.44 -9.51 -2.41
C ALA A 343 7.94 -9.47 -2.09
N GLU A 344 7.18 -10.46 -2.56
CA GLU A 344 5.74 -10.63 -2.36
C GLU A 344 5.39 -11.19 -0.98
N ARG A 345 6.34 -11.89 -0.34
CA ARG A 345 6.18 -12.41 1.02
C ARG A 345 6.15 -11.31 2.07
N ARG A 346 6.89 -10.21 1.87
CA ARG A 346 6.97 -9.06 2.79
C ARG A 346 5.62 -8.57 3.34
N PRO A 347 4.61 -8.22 2.51
CA PRO A 347 3.30 -7.76 3.00
C PRO A 347 2.50 -8.82 3.77
N LEU A 348 2.88 -10.11 3.68
CA LEU A 348 2.21 -11.19 4.40
C LEU A 348 2.75 -11.37 5.83
N LEU A 349 3.98 -10.94 6.12
CA LEU A 349 4.66 -11.30 7.38
C LEU A 349 3.99 -10.69 8.62
N GLY A 350 3.56 -9.43 8.57
CA GLY A 350 2.86 -8.78 9.69
C GLY A 350 1.55 -9.50 10.05
N PRO A 351 0.64 -9.70 9.08
CA PRO A 351 -0.56 -10.51 9.26
C PRO A 351 -0.28 -11.97 9.65
N LEU A 352 0.81 -12.56 9.15
CA LEU A 352 1.21 -13.91 9.51
C LEU A 352 1.57 -14.02 10.99
N VAL A 353 2.28 -13.03 11.56
CA VAL A 353 2.56 -12.95 13.00
C VAL A 353 1.26 -12.94 13.81
N GLU A 354 0.30 -12.09 13.41
CA GLU A 354 -1.00 -11.98 14.10
C GLU A 354 -1.77 -13.32 14.08
N VAL A 355 -1.84 -13.96 12.92
CA VAL A 355 -2.52 -15.24 12.75
C VAL A 355 -1.84 -16.37 13.54
N LEU A 356 -0.49 -16.42 13.52
CA LEU A 356 0.26 -17.43 14.25
C LEU A 356 0.10 -17.28 15.77
N LEU A 357 0.15 -16.05 16.29
CA LEU A 357 -0.10 -15.77 17.70
C LEU A 357 -1.51 -16.18 18.13
N ALA A 358 -2.52 -15.87 17.31
CA ALA A 358 -3.90 -16.27 17.59
C ALA A 358 -4.10 -17.79 17.58
N ALA A 359 -3.35 -18.51 16.75
CA ALA A 359 -3.33 -19.97 16.71
C ALA A 359 -2.42 -20.61 17.77
N GLY A 360 -1.81 -19.82 18.66
CA GLY A 360 -0.91 -20.28 19.73
C GLY A 360 0.50 -20.67 19.28
N ASP A 361 0.87 -20.43 18.02
CA ASP A 361 2.19 -20.73 17.48
C ASP A 361 3.17 -19.55 17.68
N VAL A 362 3.61 -19.39 18.92
CA VAL A 362 4.54 -18.31 19.30
C VAL A 362 5.90 -18.47 18.61
N ALA A 363 6.36 -19.71 18.39
CA ALA A 363 7.65 -19.97 17.73
C ALA A 363 7.62 -19.58 16.24
N GLY A 364 6.54 -19.91 15.54
CA GLY A 364 6.33 -19.46 14.17
C GLY A 364 6.20 -17.94 14.07
N ALA A 365 5.47 -17.32 15.00
CA ALA A 365 5.32 -15.87 15.06
C ALA A 365 6.68 -15.16 15.26
N ARG A 366 7.52 -15.67 16.16
CA ARG A 366 8.90 -15.21 16.36
C ARG A 366 9.71 -15.28 15.08
N ALA A 367 9.69 -16.43 14.37
CA ALA A 367 10.42 -16.57 13.12
C ALA A 367 9.97 -15.55 12.05
N ALA A 368 8.68 -15.30 11.92
CA ALA A 368 8.15 -14.29 10.99
C ALA A 368 8.50 -12.85 11.42
N ALA A 369 8.51 -12.55 12.72
CA ALA A 369 8.94 -11.25 13.25
C ALA A 369 10.44 -11.01 13.03
N ASP A 370 11.28 -12.04 13.20
CA ASP A 370 12.72 -11.95 12.94
C ASP A 370 13.00 -11.73 11.44
N GLU A 371 12.23 -12.37 10.55
CA GLU A 371 12.27 -12.13 9.10
C GLU A 371 11.93 -10.65 8.78
N LEU A 372 10.86 -10.11 9.38
CA LEU A 372 10.50 -8.68 9.27
C LEU A 372 11.60 -7.75 9.77
N ALA A 373 12.21 -8.08 10.91
CA ALA A 373 13.28 -7.27 11.51
C ALA A 373 14.51 -7.23 10.60
N ALA A 374 14.89 -8.36 9.99
CA ALA A 374 16.00 -8.42 9.04
C ALA A 374 15.72 -7.58 7.79
N LEU A 375 14.51 -7.66 7.25
CA LEU A 375 14.07 -6.85 6.10
C LEU A 375 14.07 -5.36 6.43
N SER A 376 13.54 -4.99 7.60
CA SER A 376 13.51 -3.61 8.06
C SER A 376 14.91 -3.05 8.25
N ALA A 377 15.84 -3.82 8.83
CA ALA A 377 17.22 -3.38 9.07
C ALA A 377 18.00 -3.15 7.76
N ALA A 378 17.65 -3.87 6.71
CA ALA A 378 18.22 -3.70 5.37
C ALA A 378 17.57 -2.55 4.56
N SER A 379 16.59 -1.84 5.11
CA SER A 379 15.80 -0.83 4.40
C SER A 379 15.74 0.52 5.14
N GLY A 380 15.61 1.62 4.40
CA GLY A 380 15.28 2.93 4.96
C GLY A 380 13.78 3.19 5.17
N MET A 381 12.91 2.19 5.00
CA MET A 381 11.46 2.36 4.81
C MET A 381 10.70 2.49 6.15
N PRO A 382 10.09 3.65 6.48
CA PRO A 382 9.52 3.87 7.80
C PRO A 382 8.33 2.98 8.17
N MET A 383 7.46 2.65 7.19
CA MET A 383 6.29 1.78 7.43
C MET A 383 6.73 0.33 7.67
N LEU A 384 7.75 -0.17 6.98
CA LEU A 384 8.29 -1.51 7.25
C LEU A 384 8.85 -1.61 8.68
N ALA A 385 9.53 -0.55 9.15
CA ALA A 385 9.98 -0.47 10.53
C ALA A 385 8.82 -0.46 11.53
N ALA A 386 7.72 0.24 11.23
CA ALA A 386 6.52 0.26 12.07
C ALA A 386 5.86 -1.13 12.16
N ILE A 387 5.74 -1.85 11.03
CA ILE A 387 5.23 -3.23 10.99
C ILE A 387 6.12 -4.17 11.80
N ALA A 388 7.45 -4.10 11.61
CA ALA A 388 8.40 -4.94 12.33
C ALA A 388 8.35 -4.69 13.84
N GLU A 389 8.31 -3.42 14.28
CA GLU A 389 8.21 -3.06 15.70
C GLU A 389 6.87 -3.48 16.31
N GLN A 390 5.75 -3.38 15.57
CA GLN A 390 4.44 -3.84 16.06
C GLN A 390 4.41 -5.37 16.19
N ALA A 391 4.91 -6.10 15.21
CA ALA A 391 5.04 -7.56 15.25
C ALA A 391 5.91 -8.00 16.43
N GLU A 392 7.07 -7.35 16.60
CA GLU A 392 7.99 -7.60 17.71
C GLU A 392 7.34 -7.38 19.07
N ALA A 393 6.55 -6.30 19.22
CA ALA A 393 5.84 -6.03 20.45
C ALA A 393 4.79 -7.10 20.77
N ALA A 394 4.06 -7.59 19.76
CA ALA A 394 3.07 -8.64 19.91
C ALA A 394 3.72 -9.98 20.32
N VAL A 395 4.83 -10.37 19.67
CA VAL A 395 5.54 -11.61 20.00
C VAL A 395 6.15 -11.54 21.39
N ARG A 396 6.82 -10.44 21.77
CA ARG A 396 7.37 -10.27 23.12
C ARG A 396 6.31 -10.37 24.21
N PHE A 397 5.12 -9.82 23.96
CA PHE A 397 4.02 -9.95 24.90
C PHE A 397 3.60 -11.42 25.05
N ALA A 398 3.48 -12.16 23.95
CA ALA A 398 3.15 -13.59 23.96
C ALA A 398 4.23 -14.46 24.62
N GLU A 399 5.50 -14.04 24.57
CA GLU A 399 6.63 -14.68 25.26
C GLU A 399 6.68 -14.33 26.76
N GLY A 400 5.83 -13.42 27.25
CA GLY A 400 5.80 -12.99 28.64
C GLY A 400 6.76 -11.84 28.99
N ASP A 401 7.43 -11.25 28.00
CA ASP A 401 8.31 -10.08 28.18
C ASP A 401 7.52 -8.76 28.08
N ALA A 402 6.62 -8.54 29.05
CA ALA A 402 5.77 -7.35 29.11
C ALA A 402 6.55 -6.01 29.12
N PRO A 403 7.69 -5.85 29.83
CA PRO A 403 8.47 -4.61 29.77
C PRO A 403 8.94 -4.25 28.36
N SER A 404 9.51 -5.21 27.63
CA SER A 404 10.01 -4.95 26.27
C SER A 404 8.88 -4.83 25.26
N ALA A 405 7.78 -5.57 25.45
CA ALA A 405 6.56 -5.41 24.65
C ALA A 405 6.01 -3.98 24.75
N LEU A 406 5.90 -3.42 25.95
CA LEU A 406 5.45 -2.04 26.18
C LEU A 406 6.38 -1.02 25.50
N ALA A 407 7.69 -1.16 25.71
CA ALA A 407 8.67 -0.25 25.12
C ALA A 407 8.64 -0.29 23.58
N THR A 408 8.46 -1.47 23.00
CA THR A 408 8.47 -1.68 21.54
C THR A 408 7.16 -1.24 20.91
N SER A 409 6.02 -1.52 21.56
CA SER A 409 4.70 -1.03 21.13
C SER A 409 4.64 0.49 21.07
N ARG A 410 5.23 1.21 22.04
CA ARG A 410 5.26 2.69 22.04
C ARG A 410 6.09 3.28 20.89
N ARG A 411 7.17 2.60 20.49
CA ARG A 411 7.95 3.00 19.30
C ARG A 411 7.13 2.78 18.03
N ALA A 412 6.52 1.61 17.88
CA ALA A 412 5.63 1.31 16.77
C ALA A 412 4.47 2.33 16.67
N TRP A 413 3.82 2.64 17.80
CA TRP A 413 2.77 3.66 17.86
C TRP A 413 3.24 5.03 17.37
N THR A 414 4.44 5.46 17.77
CA THR A 414 5.02 6.74 17.34
C THR A 414 5.21 6.74 15.82
N ARG A 415 5.77 5.67 15.26
CA ARG A 415 5.97 5.56 13.79
C ARG A 415 4.65 5.56 13.03
N TRP A 416 3.66 4.79 13.48
CA TRP A 416 2.35 4.76 12.82
C TRP A 416 1.63 6.09 12.89
N ARG A 417 1.76 6.82 14.00
CA ARG A 417 1.24 8.17 14.13
C ARG A 417 1.92 9.14 13.16
N ASP A 418 3.24 9.08 13.07
CA ASP A 418 4.01 9.97 12.18
C ASP A 418 3.74 9.66 10.69
N LEU A 419 3.37 8.41 10.38
CA LEU A 419 2.88 7.97 9.06
C LEU A 419 1.38 8.26 8.83
N GLU A 420 0.68 8.82 9.81
CA GLU A 420 -0.77 9.06 9.76
C GLU A 420 -1.59 7.79 9.46
N VAL A 421 -1.25 6.65 10.07
CA VAL A 421 -1.97 5.37 9.94
C VAL A 421 -2.74 5.08 11.25
N PRO A 422 -3.92 5.68 11.45
CA PRO A 422 -4.59 5.73 12.75
C PRO A 422 -5.01 4.35 13.28
N PHE A 423 -5.44 3.44 12.39
CA PHE A 423 -5.88 2.10 12.79
C PHE A 423 -4.75 1.28 13.44
N GLU A 424 -3.58 1.23 12.80
CA GLU A 424 -2.43 0.50 13.34
C GLU A 424 -1.83 1.18 14.57
N ALA A 425 -1.84 2.51 14.61
CA ALA A 425 -1.47 3.26 15.81
C ALA A 425 -2.37 2.90 17.01
N ALA A 426 -3.69 2.76 16.81
CA ALA A 426 -4.61 2.34 17.85
C ALA A 426 -4.39 0.88 18.28
N ARG A 427 -4.09 -0.04 17.35
CA ARG A 427 -3.72 -1.42 17.67
C ARG A 427 -2.46 -1.52 18.53
N CYS A 428 -1.45 -0.67 18.27
CA CYS A 428 -0.27 -0.59 19.12
C CYS A 428 -0.65 -0.22 20.58
N ARG A 429 -1.57 0.72 20.77
CA ARG A 429 -2.06 1.08 22.11
C ARG A 429 -2.76 -0.06 22.84
N VAL A 430 -3.48 -0.93 22.13
CA VAL A 430 -4.05 -2.16 22.72
C VAL A 430 -2.94 -3.08 23.23
N ILE A 431 -1.85 -3.26 22.46
CA ILE A 431 -0.68 -4.04 22.91
C ILE A 431 -0.04 -3.38 24.14
N ALA A 432 0.13 -2.05 24.13
CA ALA A 432 0.66 -1.30 25.27
C ALA A 432 -0.21 -1.47 26.52
N ALA A 433 -1.53 -1.43 26.38
CA ALA A 433 -2.46 -1.63 27.48
C ALA A 433 -2.33 -3.02 28.10
N ARG A 434 -2.29 -4.07 27.26
CA ARG A 434 -2.07 -5.45 27.71
C ARG A 434 -0.75 -5.59 28.48
N ALA A 435 0.33 -4.99 27.96
CA ALA A 435 1.62 -4.99 28.62
C ALA A 435 1.62 -4.22 29.96
N CYS A 436 0.98 -3.04 30.02
CA CYS A 436 0.79 -2.27 31.26
C CYS A 436 0.04 -3.08 32.32
N ARG A 437 -1.04 -3.78 31.94
CA ARG A 437 -1.78 -4.64 32.85
C ARG A 437 -0.95 -5.81 33.36
N ALA A 438 -0.18 -6.47 32.49
CA ALA A 438 0.74 -7.53 32.90
C ALA A 438 1.82 -7.03 33.89
N LEU A 439 2.13 -5.74 33.87
CA LEU A 439 3.03 -5.07 34.82
C LEU A 439 2.31 -4.53 36.08
N GLY A 440 1.00 -4.74 36.21
CA GLY A 440 0.19 -4.26 37.32
C GLY A 440 -0.15 -2.76 37.28
N ASP A 441 0.00 -2.10 36.13
CA ASP A 441 -0.30 -0.68 35.91
C ASP A 441 -1.65 -0.51 35.20
N GLU A 442 -2.74 -0.75 35.92
CA GLU A 442 -4.11 -0.68 35.36
C GLU A 442 -4.50 0.75 34.94
N ALA A 443 -3.96 1.77 35.61
CA ALA A 443 -4.25 3.16 35.26
C ALA A 443 -3.69 3.49 33.86
N SER A 444 -2.43 3.12 33.59
CA SER A 444 -1.87 3.27 32.24
C SER A 444 -2.60 2.38 31.22
N ALA A 445 -2.97 1.15 31.59
CA ALA A 445 -3.71 0.25 30.71
C ALA A 445 -5.07 0.85 30.28
N ALA A 446 -5.84 1.40 31.21
CA ALA A 446 -7.11 2.06 30.94
C ALA A 446 -6.93 3.28 30.01
N MET A 447 -5.92 4.12 30.27
CA MET A 447 -5.62 5.28 29.42
C MET A 447 -5.29 4.89 27.98
N GLU A 448 -4.51 3.83 27.77
CA GLU A 448 -4.16 3.37 26.42
C GLU A 448 -5.37 2.76 25.70
N LEU A 449 -6.24 2.01 26.42
CA LEU A 449 -7.49 1.47 25.87
C LEU A 449 -8.48 2.57 25.50
N ASP A 450 -8.67 3.58 26.35
CA ASP A 450 -9.58 4.70 26.07
C ASP A 450 -9.17 5.45 24.80
N ALA A 451 -7.87 5.69 24.64
CA ALA A 451 -7.35 6.32 23.44
C ALA A 451 -7.47 5.44 22.18
N ALA A 452 -7.26 4.12 22.31
CA ALA A 452 -7.48 3.20 21.20
C ALA A 452 -8.95 3.15 20.79
N ARG A 453 -9.88 3.09 21.77
CA ARG A 453 -11.33 3.08 21.54
C ARG A 453 -11.81 4.34 20.83
N ALA A 454 -11.33 5.52 21.21
CA ALA A 454 -11.69 6.77 20.54
C ALA A 454 -11.41 6.70 19.03
N VAL A 455 -10.24 6.19 18.64
CA VAL A 455 -9.86 6.02 17.24
C VAL A 455 -10.70 4.94 16.55
N PHE A 456 -10.93 3.80 17.20
CA PHE A 456 -11.77 2.75 16.60
C PHE A 456 -13.23 3.20 16.38
N VAL A 457 -13.78 4.04 17.27
CA VAL A 457 -15.11 4.65 17.09
C VAL A 457 -15.10 5.58 15.89
N GLU A 458 -14.11 6.48 15.79
CA GLU A 458 -13.98 7.44 14.69
C GLU A 458 -13.90 6.74 13.31
N LEU A 459 -13.13 5.65 13.23
CA LEU A 459 -12.99 4.86 12.01
C LEU A 459 -14.22 3.99 11.71
N GLY A 460 -15.02 3.66 12.73
CA GLY A 460 -16.08 2.66 12.64
C GLY A 460 -15.56 1.22 12.64
N ALA A 461 -14.42 0.98 13.30
CA ALA A 461 -13.71 -0.30 13.38
C ALA A 461 -14.35 -1.27 14.38
N GLN A 462 -15.59 -1.72 14.12
CA GLN A 462 -16.41 -2.44 15.11
C GLN A 462 -15.73 -3.66 15.74
N PRO A 463 -15.05 -4.56 15.00
CA PRO A 463 -14.37 -5.71 15.60
C PRO A 463 -13.25 -5.30 16.57
N ALA A 464 -12.45 -4.30 16.20
CA ALA A 464 -11.36 -3.81 17.02
C ALA A 464 -11.87 -3.05 18.27
N LEU A 465 -12.96 -2.29 18.12
CA LEU A 465 -13.66 -1.65 19.23
C LEU A 465 -14.17 -2.68 20.24
N ALA A 466 -14.88 -3.71 19.77
CA ALA A 466 -15.39 -4.78 20.61
C ALA A 466 -14.26 -5.53 21.34
N ALA A 467 -13.13 -5.79 20.67
CA ALA A 467 -11.96 -6.38 21.30
C ALA A 467 -11.36 -5.48 22.39
N ALA A 468 -11.23 -4.17 22.15
CA ALA A 468 -10.73 -3.23 23.14
C ALA A 468 -11.68 -3.08 24.36
N GLU A 469 -12.99 -3.17 24.13
CA GLU A 469 -13.99 -3.16 25.21
C GLU A 469 -13.96 -4.44 26.04
N ALA A 470 -13.79 -5.60 25.39
CA ALA A 470 -13.57 -6.87 26.07
C ALA A 470 -12.32 -6.82 26.95
N GLU A 471 -11.21 -6.26 26.45
CA GLU A 471 -9.98 -6.04 27.22
C GLU A 471 -10.17 -5.09 28.41
N SER A 472 -11.04 -4.09 28.30
CA SER A 472 -11.38 -3.20 29.42
C SER A 472 -12.19 -3.95 30.48
N SER A 473 -13.16 -4.77 30.06
CA SER A 473 -14.02 -5.55 30.97
C SER A 473 -13.33 -6.73 31.66
N ALA A 474 -12.24 -7.24 31.08
CA ALA A 474 -11.42 -8.32 31.64
C ALA A 474 -10.59 -7.89 32.85
N ALA A 475 -10.59 -6.60 33.20
CA ALA A 475 -10.09 -6.15 34.50
C ALA A 475 -10.91 -6.86 35.61
N PRO A 476 -10.25 -7.54 36.57
CA PRO A 476 -10.94 -8.03 37.74
C PRO A 476 -11.68 -6.85 38.34
N HIS A 477 -13.00 -6.97 38.53
CA HIS A 477 -13.76 -5.98 39.29
C HIS A 477 -12.95 -5.75 40.56
N ALA A 478 -12.42 -4.54 40.72
CA ALA A 478 -11.85 -4.14 41.98
C ALA A 478 -12.92 -4.48 43.02
N ARG A 479 -12.52 -5.20 44.07
CA ARG A 479 -13.36 -5.37 45.26
C ARG A 479 -13.87 -3.96 45.67
N ASP A 480 -14.98 -3.86 46.41
CA ASP A 480 -15.65 -2.58 46.74
C ASP A 480 -14.73 -1.46 47.29
N ASP A 481 -13.49 -1.79 47.62
CA ASP A 481 -12.39 -0.94 48.06
C ASP A 481 -11.38 -0.48 46.98
N GLY A 482 -11.56 -0.81 45.70
CA GLY A 482 -10.78 -0.23 44.59
C GLY A 482 -9.34 -0.75 44.41
N LEU A 483 -8.94 -1.76 45.18
CA LEU A 483 -7.58 -2.31 45.19
C LEU A 483 -7.38 -3.40 44.12
N SER A 484 -6.21 -3.41 43.47
CA SER A 484 -5.79 -4.50 42.59
C SER A 484 -5.35 -5.75 43.39
N PRO A 485 -5.35 -6.95 42.81
CA PRO A 485 -4.86 -8.17 43.49
C PRO A 485 -3.44 -7.99 44.05
N ARG A 486 -2.58 -7.30 43.31
CA ARG A 486 -1.19 -7.03 43.72
C ARG A 486 -1.10 -6.01 44.86
N GLU A 487 -1.95 -5.00 44.85
CA GLU A 487 -2.07 -4.05 45.96
C GLU A 487 -2.58 -4.73 47.24
N VAL A 488 -3.48 -5.71 47.12
CA VAL A 488 -3.92 -6.54 48.24
C VAL A 488 -2.76 -7.36 48.81
N GLU A 489 -1.97 -8.05 47.98
CA GLU A 489 -0.77 -8.78 48.43
C GLU A 489 0.21 -7.88 49.18
N VAL A 490 0.53 -6.71 48.63
CA VAL A 490 1.38 -5.71 49.30
C VAL A 490 0.76 -5.28 50.64
N LEU A 491 -0.55 -5.04 50.67
CA LEU A 491 -1.27 -4.65 51.89
C LEU A 491 -1.30 -5.76 52.96
N ARG A 492 -1.33 -7.04 52.57
CA ARG A 492 -1.24 -8.18 53.50
C ARG A 492 0.13 -8.23 54.17
N LEU A 493 1.20 -8.12 53.40
CA LEU A 493 2.58 -8.14 53.92
C LEU A 493 2.87 -6.90 54.79
N VAL A 494 2.30 -5.74 54.43
CA VAL A 494 2.32 -4.55 55.30
C VAL A 494 1.60 -4.82 56.63
N ALA A 495 0.51 -5.57 56.61
CA ALA A 495 -0.22 -5.94 57.81
C ALA A 495 0.51 -7.00 58.65
N ALA A 496 1.28 -7.88 58.01
CA ALA A 496 2.18 -8.84 58.66
C ALA A 496 3.41 -8.18 59.31
N GLY A 497 3.69 -6.91 58.99
CA GLY A 497 4.75 -6.11 59.60
C GLY A 497 6.04 -6.02 58.77
N ASP A 498 6.04 -6.55 57.56
CA ASP A 498 7.23 -6.56 56.70
C ASP A 498 7.65 -5.15 56.30
N THR A 499 8.95 -4.93 56.10
CA THR A 499 9.51 -3.69 55.55
C THR A 499 9.39 -3.66 54.02
N ASN A 500 9.50 -2.48 53.39
CA ASN A 500 9.47 -2.38 51.92
C ASN A 500 10.52 -3.27 51.24
N ARG A 501 11.67 -3.48 51.88
CA ARG A 501 12.73 -4.36 51.40
C ARG A 501 12.37 -5.84 51.48
N GLU A 502 11.67 -6.25 52.54
CA GLU A 502 11.19 -7.62 52.70
C GLU A 502 10.06 -7.91 51.72
N ILE A 503 9.10 -7.00 51.59
CA ILE A 503 8.03 -7.08 50.58
C ILE A 503 8.61 -7.15 49.17
N ALA A 504 9.60 -6.30 48.86
CA ALA A 504 10.28 -6.31 47.57
C ALA A 504 10.94 -7.67 47.30
N ARG A 505 11.57 -8.28 48.31
CA ARG A 505 12.19 -9.60 48.18
C ARG A 505 11.17 -10.71 48.01
N GLU A 506 10.10 -10.70 48.78
CA GLU A 506 9.06 -11.74 48.76
C GLU A 506 8.25 -11.71 47.47
N LEU A 507 7.96 -10.51 46.97
CA LEU A 507 7.18 -10.30 45.76
C LEU A 507 8.03 -10.20 44.49
N TYR A 508 9.37 -10.33 44.58
CA TYR A 508 10.30 -10.16 43.45
C TYR A 508 10.16 -8.78 42.75
N LEU A 509 10.04 -7.71 43.54
CA LEU A 509 9.91 -6.33 43.10
C LEU A 509 11.12 -5.48 43.52
N SER A 510 11.24 -4.26 42.98
CA SER A 510 12.14 -3.24 43.52
C SER A 510 11.50 -2.49 44.69
N GLU A 511 12.28 -1.98 45.64
CA GLU A 511 11.76 -1.17 46.76
C GLU A 511 10.96 0.05 46.27
N LYS A 512 11.41 0.68 45.18
CA LYS A 512 10.72 1.81 44.52
C LYS A 512 9.35 1.40 43.96
N THR A 513 9.23 0.17 43.46
CA THR A 513 7.95 -0.37 42.98
C THR A 513 6.98 -0.58 44.15
N VAL A 514 7.47 -1.08 45.29
CA VAL A 514 6.68 -1.24 46.52
C VAL A 514 6.20 0.11 47.05
N GLU A 515 7.06 1.14 47.07
CA GLU A 515 6.68 2.51 47.45
C GLU A 515 5.56 3.07 46.57
N ARG A 516 5.63 2.83 45.25
CA ARG A 516 4.58 3.23 44.31
C ARG A 516 3.26 2.51 44.60
N HIS A 517 3.30 1.20 44.87
CA HIS A 517 2.10 0.46 45.25
C HIS A 517 1.49 1.00 46.56
N LEU A 518 2.31 1.31 47.58
CA LEU A 518 1.83 1.90 48.83
C LEU A 518 1.20 3.29 48.62
N SER A 519 1.81 4.13 47.79
CA SER A 519 1.25 5.44 47.45
C SER A 519 -0.12 5.32 46.78
N ASN A 520 -0.28 4.36 45.86
CA ASN A 520 -1.56 4.08 45.21
C ASN A 520 -2.60 3.53 46.21
N ILE A 521 -2.21 2.61 47.09
CA ILE A 521 -3.09 2.09 48.16
C ILE A 521 -3.58 3.23 49.06
N PHE A 522 -2.68 4.12 49.48
CA PHE A 522 -3.03 5.25 50.33
C PHE A 522 -3.99 6.21 49.63
N GLY A 523 -3.75 6.51 48.35
CA GLY A 523 -4.64 7.33 47.54
C GLY A 523 -6.02 6.71 47.37
N LYS A 524 -6.10 5.42 47.06
CA LYS A 524 -7.36 4.69 46.84
C LYS A 524 -8.21 4.54 48.10
N LEU A 525 -7.57 4.28 49.23
CA LEU A 525 -8.24 4.04 50.51
C LEU A 525 -8.41 5.30 51.38
N GLY A 526 -7.91 6.45 50.93
CA GLY A 526 -7.93 7.71 51.70
C GLY A 526 -7.09 7.63 53.00
N LEU A 527 -5.99 6.86 52.98
CA LEU A 527 -5.15 6.62 54.14
C LEU A 527 -3.91 7.52 54.11
N SER A 528 -3.45 7.94 55.27
CA SER A 528 -2.33 8.87 55.40
C SER A 528 -1.05 8.23 55.93
N SER A 529 -1.08 6.95 56.32
CA SER A 529 0.08 6.29 56.91
C SER A 529 0.06 4.77 56.74
N ARG A 530 1.25 4.16 56.83
CA ARG A 530 1.43 2.70 56.86
C ARG A 530 0.63 2.05 57.98
N SER A 531 0.60 2.66 59.17
CA SER A 531 -0.19 2.18 60.30
C SER A 531 -1.70 2.20 60.01
N ALA A 532 -2.18 3.22 59.29
CA ALA A 532 -3.58 3.28 58.85
C ALA A 532 -3.91 2.18 57.83
N ALA A 533 -2.97 1.82 56.96
CA ALA A 533 -3.10 0.70 56.02
C ALA A 533 -3.11 -0.66 56.73
N THR A 534 -2.25 -0.89 57.71
CA THR A 534 -2.29 -2.08 58.57
C THR A 534 -3.65 -2.20 59.28
N ALA A 535 -4.14 -1.12 59.89
CA ALA A 535 -5.45 -1.11 60.55
C ALA A 535 -6.63 -1.34 59.58
N TYR A 536 -6.52 -0.84 58.35
CA TYR A 536 -7.48 -1.12 57.29
C TYR A 536 -7.50 -2.61 56.95
N ALA A 537 -6.33 -3.23 56.75
CA ALA A 537 -6.21 -4.64 56.38
C ALA A 537 -6.86 -5.57 57.42
N PHE A 538 -6.61 -5.33 58.72
CA PHE A 538 -7.25 -6.09 59.80
C PHE A 538 -8.78 -5.93 59.84
N ARG A 539 -9.29 -4.69 59.69
CA ARG A 539 -10.74 -4.44 59.71
C ARG A 539 -11.50 -5.11 58.56
N HIS A 540 -10.83 -5.33 57.43
CA HIS A 540 -11.43 -5.91 56.24
C HIS A 540 -11.07 -7.39 56.03
N GLY A 541 -10.47 -8.04 57.04
CA GLY A 541 -10.12 -9.47 57.00
C GLY A 541 -9.09 -9.81 55.92
N LEU A 542 -8.18 -8.87 55.62
CA LEU A 542 -7.10 -9.04 54.64
C LEU A 542 -5.78 -9.47 55.31
N ALA A 543 -5.69 -9.41 56.63
CA ALA A 543 -4.58 -9.93 57.41
C ALA A 543 -4.98 -11.30 58.01
N ASP A 544 -4.08 -12.27 57.92
CA ASP A 544 -4.24 -13.60 58.51
C ASP A 544 -4.05 -13.60 60.05
#